data_AF-A0A963G8K1-F1
#
_entry.id   AF-A0A963G8K1-F1
#
_cell.length_a   1.000
_cell.length_b   1.000
_cell.length_c   1.000
_cell.angle_alpha   90.00
_cell.angle_beta   90.00
_cell.angle_gamma   90.00
#
_symmetry.space_group_name_H-M   'P 1'
#
loop_
_entity.id
_entity.type
_entity.pdbx_description
1 polymer ?
#
loop_
_entity_poly.entity_id
_entity_poly.type
_entity_poly.pdbx_seq_one_letter_code
_entity_poly.pdbx_strand_id
1 'polypeptide(L)'
;MYWQEEVNEQQFIVPEKVVDLVFQIDCATLPVDHAWVLLQEIRRALPWFGDAPSEGLHIIHGADSGNGWERPQAANDLLYLSRRVKLVLRLPSERVGQAQALTGEILKPGGHSVAVGKSKVRKLGMTNFLYSRYVAGPENVAEDEFIEWAVKELRALGLSFKKILCGKSCLLDTNHAPLETHSLLVANLSFEDAVTLQESGLGPHRSMGCGLFIPQKSF
;
A
#
# COMPACT_ATOMS: atom_id res chain seq x y z
N MET A 1 43.92 -3.24 -7.26
CA MET A 1 42.85 -2.33 -7.69
C MET A 1 41.57 -3.15 -7.64
N TYR A 2 40.74 -2.95 -6.61
CA TYR A 2 39.53 -3.74 -6.38
C TYR A 2 38.38 -3.04 -7.10
N TRP A 3 38.13 -3.43 -8.35
CA TRP A 3 36.99 -2.95 -9.13
C TRP A 3 35.79 -3.83 -8.78
N GLN A 4 34.80 -3.26 -8.09
CA GLN A 4 33.45 -3.81 -8.05
C GLN A 4 32.74 -3.30 -9.30
N GLU A 5 32.46 -4.20 -10.23
CA GLU A 5 31.58 -3.89 -11.37
C GLU A 5 30.20 -3.50 -10.82
N GLU A 6 29.63 -2.42 -11.34
CA GLU A 6 28.24 -2.06 -11.09
C GLU A 6 27.38 -3.24 -11.53
N VAL A 7 26.62 -3.81 -10.59
CA VAL A 7 25.72 -4.95 -10.86
C VAL A 7 24.81 -4.54 -12.00
N ASN A 8 24.90 -5.26 -13.11
CA ASN A 8 24.14 -4.94 -14.32
C ASN A 8 22.64 -5.20 -14.04
N GLU A 9 21.92 -4.17 -13.60
CA GLU A 9 20.48 -4.19 -13.29
C GLU A 9 19.61 -4.63 -14.50
N GLN A 10 20.18 -4.71 -15.70
CA GLN A 10 19.47 -4.99 -16.96
C GLN A 10 18.92 -6.43 -17.09
N GLN A 11 19.22 -7.36 -16.18
CA GLN A 11 18.73 -8.75 -16.25
C GLN A 11 17.76 -9.14 -15.12
N PHE A 12 17.41 -8.23 -14.21
CA PHE A 12 16.50 -8.58 -13.11
C PHE A 12 15.07 -8.84 -13.62
N ILE A 13 14.54 -10.02 -13.31
CA ILE A 13 13.16 -10.42 -13.62
C ILE A 13 12.36 -10.40 -12.32
N VAL A 14 11.30 -9.59 -12.28
CA VAL A 14 10.40 -9.53 -11.12
C VAL A 14 9.77 -10.90 -10.85
N PRO A 15 10.00 -11.50 -9.67
CA PRO A 15 9.30 -12.72 -9.25
C PRO A 15 7.79 -12.52 -9.24
N GLU A 16 7.05 -13.57 -9.58
CA GLU A 16 5.58 -13.56 -9.53
C GLU A 16 5.05 -14.23 -8.25
N LYS A 17 5.81 -14.18 -7.15
CA LYS A 17 5.40 -14.75 -5.86
C LYS A 17 4.31 -13.92 -5.22
N VAL A 18 4.46 -12.60 -5.24
CA VAL A 18 3.47 -11.63 -4.77
C VAL A 18 3.10 -10.72 -5.93
N VAL A 19 1.80 -10.43 -6.07
CA VAL A 19 1.27 -9.62 -7.17
C VAL A 19 0.24 -8.62 -6.66
N ASP A 20 0.01 -7.58 -7.44
CA ASP A 20 -1.13 -6.70 -7.25
C ASP A 20 -2.31 -7.21 -8.08
N LEU A 21 -3.40 -7.59 -7.42
CA LEU A 21 -4.69 -7.88 -8.06
C LEU A 21 -5.53 -6.61 -8.15
N VAL A 22 -5.70 -6.10 -9.36
CA VAL A 22 -6.33 -4.81 -9.64
C VAL A 22 -7.75 -5.00 -10.15
N PHE A 23 -8.74 -4.57 -9.38
CA PHE A 23 -10.16 -4.62 -9.73
C PHE A 23 -10.63 -3.31 -10.33
N GLN A 24 -11.44 -3.40 -11.39
CA GLN A 24 -12.33 -2.30 -11.73
C GLN A 24 -13.33 -2.09 -10.60
N ILE A 25 -13.69 -0.86 -10.32
CA ILE A 25 -14.76 -0.53 -9.37
C ILE A 25 -15.68 0.53 -9.97
N ASP A 26 -16.95 0.48 -9.60
CA ASP A 26 -17.90 1.58 -9.74
C ASP A 26 -18.30 2.04 -8.35
N CYS A 27 -17.89 3.27 -8.03
CA CYS A 27 -18.10 3.90 -6.74
C CYS A 27 -18.07 5.42 -6.94
N ALA A 28 -19.10 6.10 -6.44
CA ALA A 28 -19.20 7.55 -6.54
C ALA A 28 -18.36 8.24 -5.46
N THR A 29 -18.53 7.79 -4.21
CA THR A 29 -17.92 8.41 -3.03
C THR A 29 -17.50 7.39 -1.99
N LEU A 30 -16.44 7.70 -1.25
CA LEU A 30 -16.04 7.03 -0.02
C LEU A 30 -15.67 8.09 1.03
N PRO A 31 -15.78 7.80 2.33
CA PRO A 31 -15.14 8.62 3.37
C PRO A 31 -13.64 8.76 3.11
N VAL A 32 -13.02 9.88 3.52
CA VAL A 32 -11.56 10.06 3.45
C VAL A 32 -10.85 8.92 4.18
N ASP A 33 -11.32 8.63 5.39
CA ASP A 33 -10.88 7.46 6.13
C ASP A 33 -11.90 6.33 6.03
N HIS A 34 -11.66 5.43 5.08
CA HIS A 34 -12.46 4.23 4.88
C HIS A 34 -11.63 2.96 5.07
N ALA A 35 -10.40 3.05 5.59
CA ALA A 35 -9.45 1.94 5.62
C ALA A 35 -10.03 0.74 6.39
N TRP A 36 -10.49 0.99 7.62
CA TRP A 36 -11.08 -0.05 8.47
C TRP A 36 -12.37 -0.63 7.89
N VAL A 37 -13.33 0.22 7.55
CA VAL A 37 -14.64 -0.23 7.06
C VAL A 37 -14.55 -0.96 5.71
N LEU A 38 -13.58 -0.60 4.85
CA LEU A 38 -13.32 -1.33 3.61
C LEU A 38 -12.69 -2.69 3.87
N LEU A 39 -11.73 -2.78 4.80
CA LEU A 39 -11.18 -4.07 5.20
C LEU A 39 -12.26 -5.01 5.74
N GLN A 40 -13.20 -4.52 6.54
CA GLN A 40 -14.31 -5.35 7.06
C GLN A 40 -15.14 -5.95 5.93
N GLU A 41 -15.52 -5.15 4.94
CA GLU A 41 -16.28 -5.63 3.78
C GLU A 41 -15.48 -6.61 2.91
N ILE A 42 -14.17 -6.39 2.76
CA ILE A 42 -13.30 -7.35 2.08
C ILE A 42 -13.23 -8.66 2.85
N ARG A 43 -13.04 -8.64 4.18
CA ARG A 43 -13.00 -9.86 4.99
C ARG A 43 -14.33 -10.60 5.05
N ARG A 44 -15.45 -9.89 4.92
CA ARG A 44 -16.77 -10.52 4.77
C ARG A 44 -16.81 -11.43 3.53
N ALA A 45 -16.24 -10.98 2.41
CA ALA A 45 -16.20 -11.74 1.16
C ALA A 45 -14.99 -12.70 1.07
N LEU A 46 -13.86 -12.34 1.69
CA LEU A 46 -12.60 -13.06 1.72
C LEU A 46 -12.11 -13.22 3.18
N PRO A 47 -12.67 -14.17 3.96
CA PRO A 47 -12.37 -14.28 5.40
C PRO A 47 -10.89 -14.43 5.76
N TRP A 48 -10.12 -15.01 4.84
CA TRP A 48 -8.68 -15.23 4.97
C TRP A 48 -7.81 -13.97 4.74
N PHE A 49 -8.38 -12.89 4.20
CA PHE A 49 -7.60 -11.73 3.80
C PHE A 49 -7.02 -10.98 5.00
N GLY A 50 -5.70 -10.82 4.99
CA GLY A 50 -4.92 -10.21 6.07
C GLY A 50 -4.34 -11.20 7.07
N ASP A 51 -4.51 -12.51 6.86
CA ASP A 51 -3.94 -13.54 7.72
C ASP A 51 -2.46 -13.78 7.40
N ALA A 52 -2.03 -13.51 6.16
CA ALA A 52 -0.62 -13.62 5.76
C ALA A 52 0.08 -12.25 5.72
N PRO A 53 1.39 -12.18 6.02
CA PRO A 53 2.15 -10.94 5.95
C PRO A 53 2.16 -10.29 4.56
N SER A 54 2.21 -11.07 3.49
CA SER A 54 2.27 -10.55 2.12
C SER A 54 0.93 -10.06 1.57
N GLU A 55 -0.12 -10.05 2.39
CA GLU A 55 -1.45 -9.58 2.02
C GLU A 55 -1.67 -8.13 2.46
N GLY A 56 -2.11 -7.30 1.54
CA GLY A 56 -2.38 -5.91 1.85
C GLY A 56 -3.37 -5.23 0.92
N LEU A 57 -4.06 -4.24 1.49
CA LEU A 57 -5.04 -3.42 0.78
C LEU A 57 -4.39 -2.09 0.42
N HIS A 58 -4.26 -1.78 -0.87
CA HIS A 58 -3.93 -0.40 -1.23
C HIS A 58 -5.17 0.47 -1.04
N ILE A 59 -5.10 1.42 -0.10
CA ILE A 59 -6.19 2.35 0.19
C ILE A 59 -6.58 3.13 -1.07
N ILE A 60 -7.89 3.31 -1.24
CA ILE A 60 -8.44 3.98 -2.41
C ILE A 60 -8.25 5.49 -2.24
N HIS A 61 -7.35 6.07 -3.02
CA HIS A 61 -7.14 7.51 -3.04
C HIS A 61 -7.74 8.14 -4.29
N GLY A 62 -8.33 9.34 -4.13
CA GLY A 62 -8.70 10.23 -5.24
C GLY A 62 -7.50 11.04 -5.75
N ALA A 63 -7.73 12.11 -6.52
CA ALA A 63 -6.68 13.11 -6.74
C ALA A 63 -6.30 13.79 -5.41
N ASP A 64 -5.08 14.30 -5.26
CA ASP A 64 -4.68 15.13 -4.10
C ASP A 64 -5.21 16.57 -4.27
N SER A 65 -5.07 17.12 -5.48
CA SER A 65 -5.62 18.41 -5.91
C SER A 65 -5.60 18.52 -7.43
N GLY A 66 -6.36 19.46 -8.01
CA GLY A 66 -6.32 19.76 -9.45
C GLY A 66 -7.55 20.52 -9.95
N ASN A 67 -7.37 21.45 -10.90
CA ASN A 67 -8.44 22.26 -11.50
C ASN A 67 -9.33 22.99 -10.47
N GLY A 68 -8.72 23.53 -9.41
CA GLY A 68 -9.44 24.22 -8.32
C GLY A 68 -10.14 23.28 -7.33
N TRP A 69 -9.99 21.97 -7.46
CA TRP A 69 -10.42 21.00 -6.46
C TRP A 69 -9.27 20.68 -5.50
N GLU A 70 -9.56 20.70 -4.20
CA GLU A 70 -8.66 20.29 -3.13
C GLU A 70 -9.27 19.10 -2.41
N ARG A 71 -8.45 18.10 -2.08
CA ARG A 71 -8.96 16.92 -1.39
C ARG A 71 -9.44 17.29 0.02
N PRO A 72 -10.66 16.88 0.40
CA PRO A 72 -11.09 16.97 1.79
C PRO A 72 -10.15 16.23 2.74
N GLN A 73 -9.98 16.75 3.95
CA GLN A 73 -8.99 16.23 4.90
C GLN A 73 -9.63 15.58 6.12
N ALA A 74 -10.87 15.93 6.50
CA ALA A 74 -11.48 15.33 7.67
C ALA A 74 -11.91 13.89 7.36
N ALA A 75 -11.75 12.98 8.32
CA ALA A 75 -11.99 11.54 8.16
C ALA A 75 -13.36 11.21 7.53
N ASN A 76 -14.41 11.92 7.95
CA ASN A 76 -15.79 11.71 7.49
C ASN A 76 -16.15 12.53 6.23
N ASP A 77 -15.25 13.36 5.72
CA ASP A 77 -15.49 14.03 4.44
C ASP A 77 -15.51 13.02 3.29
N LEU A 78 -16.12 13.39 2.17
CA LEU A 78 -16.29 12.48 1.04
C LEU A 78 -15.22 12.68 -0.05
N LEU A 79 -14.49 11.62 -0.33
CA LEU A 79 -13.69 11.44 -1.53
C LEU A 79 -14.59 11.13 -2.72
N TYR A 80 -14.60 11.99 -3.72
CA TYR A 80 -15.27 11.74 -5.00
C TYR A 80 -14.34 10.98 -5.93
N LEU A 81 -14.77 9.80 -6.38
CA LEU A 81 -13.92 8.90 -7.14
C LEU A 81 -14.22 8.99 -8.64
N SER A 82 -13.16 9.02 -9.45
CA SER A 82 -13.28 8.90 -10.90
C SER A 82 -13.30 7.43 -11.32
N ARG A 83 -13.79 7.14 -12.53
CA ARG A 83 -13.77 5.78 -13.13
C ARG A 83 -12.36 5.18 -13.29
N ARG A 84 -11.30 5.98 -13.14
CA ARG A 84 -9.90 5.53 -13.22
C ARG A 84 -9.44 4.85 -11.94
N VAL A 85 -10.08 5.15 -10.82
CA VAL A 85 -9.78 4.55 -9.52
C VAL A 85 -10.05 3.04 -9.57
N LYS A 86 -9.24 2.28 -8.82
CA LYS A 86 -9.26 0.82 -8.76
C LYS A 86 -9.15 0.39 -7.30
N LEU A 87 -9.77 -0.73 -6.97
CA LEU A 87 -9.47 -1.46 -5.75
C LEU A 87 -8.28 -2.37 -6.05
N VAL A 88 -7.24 -2.34 -5.22
CA VAL A 88 -6.03 -3.15 -5.43
C VAL A 88 -5.68 -3.89 -4.15
N LEU A 89 -5.53 -5.21 -4.28
CA LEU A 89 -5.05 -6.08 -3.22
C LEU A 89 -3.68 -6.61 -3.61
N ARG A 90 -2.69 -6.46 -2.75
CA ARG A 90 -1.40 -7.16 -2.84
C ARG A 90 -1.53 -8.49 -2.13
N LEU A 91 -1.15 -9.59 -2.78
CA LEU A 91 -1.28 -10.94 -2.24
C LEU A 91 -0.37 -11.96 -2.94
N PRO A 92 -0.08 -13.11 -2.32
CA PRO A 92 0.58 -14.24 -2.98
C PRO A 92 -0.14 -14.67 -4.24
N SER A 93 0.57 -14.97 -5.33
CA SER A 93 -0.03 -15.32 -6.62
C SER A 93 -0.97 -16.54 -6.54
N GLU A 94 -0.70 -17.48 -5.65
CA GLU A 94 -1.58 -18.63 -5.35
C GLU A 94 -2.98 -18.24 -4.82
N ARG A 95 -3.12 -17.06 -4.19
CA ARG A 95 -4.39 -16.56 -3.66
C ARG A 95 -5.22 -15.79 -4.70
N VAL A 96 -4.70 -15.53 -5.89
CA VAL A 96 -5.39 -14.74 -6.93
C VAL A 96 -6.75 -15.34 -7.26
N GLY A 97 -6.84 -16.65 -7.47
CA GLY A 97 -8.11 -17.32 -7.80
C GLY A 97 -9.15 -17.19 -6.69
N GLN A 98 -8.73 -17.20 -5.42
CA GLN A 98 -9.63 -17.00 -4.29
C GLN A 98 -10.06 -15.54 -4.16
N ALA A 99 -9.14 -14.60 -4.35
CA ALA A 99 -9.43 -13.16 -4.27
C ALA A 99 -10.37 -12.70 -5.40
N GLN A 100 -10.38 -13.40 -6.53
CA GLN A 100 -11.33 -13.15 -7.63
C GLN A 100 -12.79 -13.37 -7.26
N ALA A 101 -13.09 -14.00 -6.12
CA ALA A 101 -14.45 -14.06 -5.58
C ALA A 101 -15.06 -12.68 -5.29
N LEU A 102 -14.25 -11.62 -5.19
CA LEU A 102 -14.75 -10.24 -5.11
C LEU A 102 -15.39 -9.75 -6.42
N THR A 103 -15.07 -10.32 -7.58
CA THR A 103 -15.66 -9.87 -8.84
C THR A 103 -17.17 -10.12 -8.86
N GLY A 104 -17.96 -9.06 -9.02
CA GLY A 104 -19.42 -9.09 -8.97
C GLY A 104 -20.00 -8.73 -7.60
N GLU A 105 -19.19 -8.67 -6.54
CA GLU A 105 -19.64 -8.27 -5.21
C GLU A 105 -19.91 -6.76 -5.15
N ILE A 106 -20.78 -6.39 -4.20
CA ILE A 106 -21.01 -5.01 -3.80
C ILE A 106 -20.56 -4.86 -2.35
N LEU A 107 -19.44 -4.15 -2.15
CA LEU A 107 -18.93 -3.82 -0.83
C LEU A 107 -19.63 -2.55 -0.33
N LYS A 108 -19.89 -2.46 0.98
CA LYS A 108 -20.57 -1.31 1.61
C LYS A 108 -19.76 -0.60 2.72
N PRO A 109 -18.50 -0.18 2.48
CA PRO A 109 -17.70 0.52 3.48
C PRO A 109 -18.40 1.81 3.94
N GLY A 110 -18.72 1.91 5.24
CA GLY A 110 -19.41 3.08 5.79
C GLY A 110 -20.78 3.35 5.14
N GLY A 111 -21.41 2.33 4.54
CA GLY A 111 -22.68 2.47 3.82
C GLY A 111 -22.55 2.91 2.36
N HIS A 112 -21.34 3.17 1.86
CA HIS A 112 -21.10 3.57 0.46
C HIS A 112 -20.98 2.37 -0.45
N SER A 113 -21.68 2.38 -1.58
CA SER A 113 -21.68 1.26 -2.53
C SER A 113 -20.40 1.26 -3.39
N VAL A 114 -19.66 0.14 -3.35
CA VAL A 114 -18.52 -0.13 -4.22
C VAL A 114 -18.81 -1.42 -5.00
N ALA A 115 -19.25 -1.29 -6.25
CA ALA A 115 -19.45 -2.44 -7.11
C ALA A 115 -18.11 -2.89 -7.69
N VAL A 116 -17.71 -4.14 -7.44
CA VAL A 116 -16.42 -4.68 -7.84
C VAL A 116 -16.55 -5.41 -9.18
N GLY A 117 -15.77 -4.97 -10.16
CA GLY A 117 -15.77 -5.50 -11.53
C GLY A 117 -14.67 -6.53 -11.77
N LYS A 118 -14.28 -6.65 -13.05
CA LYS A 118 -13.23 -7.57 -13.49
C LYS A 118 -11.89 -7.20 -12.87
N SER A 119 -11.08 -8.21 -12.56
CA SER A 119 -9.72 -8.05 -12.07
C SER A 119 -8.67 -8.31 -13.15
N LYS A 120 -7.47 -7.79 -12.92
CA LYS A 120 -6.26 -8.13 -13.67
C LYS A 120 -5.07 -8.27 -12.72
N VAL A 121 -4.18 -9.20 -13.00
CA VAL A 121 -2.92 -9.35 -12.28
C VAL A 121 -1.92 -8.33 -12.81
N ARG A 122 -1.20 -7.68 -11.89
CA ARG A 122 -0.11 -6.76 -12.19
C ARG A 122 1.12 -7.17 -11.37
N LYS A 123 2.26 -7.28 -12.06
CA LYS A 123 3.56 -7.51 -11.42
C LYS A 123 3.97 -6.30 -10.58
N LEU A 124 4.78 -6.52 -9.56
CA LEU A 124 5.39 -5.45 -8.77
C LEU A 124 6.29 -4.58 -9.64
N GLY A 125 6.50 -3.33 -9.24
CA GLY A 125 7.22 -2.36 -10.06
C GLY A 125 8.73 -2.51 -9.93
N MET A 126 9.45 -2.46 -11.05
CA MET A 126 10.89 -2.25 -11.06
C MET A 126 11.18 -0.76 -10.92
N THR A 127 11.65 -0.37 -9.75
CA THR A 127 11.98 1.02 -9.41
C THR A 127 13.09 1.02 -8.37
N ASN A 128 13.80 2.13 -8.26
CA ASN A 128 14.77 2.40 -7.19
C ASN A 128 14.24 3.41 -6.15
N PHE A 129 12.98 3.84 -6.30
CA PHE A 129 12.28 4.77 -5.41
C PHE A 129 10.89 4.25 -5.05
N LEU A 130 10.66 4.05 -3.76
CA LEU A 130 9.42 3.56 -3.20
C LEU A 130 8.85 4.51 -2.16
N TYR A 131 7.54 4.58 -2.11
CA TYR A 131 6.80 5.38 -1.15
C TYR A 131 5.70 4.54 -0.52
N SER A 132 5.59 4.60 0.80
CA SER A 132 4.40 4.16 1.53
C SER A 132 3.71 5.39 2.11
N ARG A 133 2.41 5.50 1.90
CA ARG A 133 1.62 6.61 2.47
C ARG A 133 1.42 6.47 3.97
N TYR A 134 1.29 5.23 4.43
CA TYR A 134 1.01 4.88 5.81
C TYR A 134 2.00 3.81 6.24
N VAL A 135 2.77 4.05 7.28
CA VAL A 135 3.59 3.06 7.96
C VAL A 135 3.25 3.17 9.44
N ALA A 136 2.66 2.10 9.97
CA ALA A 136 2.47 1.95 11.40
C ALA A 136 3.75 1.40 12.02
N GLY A 137 4.14 1.93 13.17
CA GLY A 137 5.38 1.57 13.86
C GLY A 137 5.25 1.79 15.37
N PRO A 138 6.36 2.09 16.07
CA PRO A 138 6.32 2.51 17.46
C PRO A 138 5.41 3.71 17.64
N GLU A 139 4.57 3.69 18.68
CA GLU A 139 3.63 4.76 19.00
C GLU A 139 4.26 5.81 19.91
N ASN A 140 3.84 7.07 19.77
CA ASN A 140 4.25 8.18 20.65
C ASN A 140 5.78 8.39 20.74
N VAL A 141 6.51 8.12 19.66
CA VAL A 141 7.96 8.34 19.57
C VAL A 141 8.26 9.60 18.76
N ALA A 142 9.44 10.19 18.95
CA ALA A 142 9.89 11.28 18.08
C ALA A 142 10.14 10.79 16.64
N GLU A 143 10.10 11.71 15.67
CA GLU A 143 10.33 11.38 14.25
C GLU A 143 11.67 10.67 14.02
N ASP A 144 12.74 11.12 14.69
CA ASP A 144 14.06 10.51 14.59
C ASP A 144 14.06 9.04 15.08
N GLU A 145 13.35 8.76 16.18
CA GLU A 145 13.21 7.40 16.72
C GLU A 145 12.41 6.49 15.76
N PHE A 146 11.37 7.04 15.12
CA PHE A 146 10.63 6.32 14.09
C PHE A 146 11.51 6.00 12.88
N ILE A 147 12.34 6.94 12.43
CA ILE A 147 13.29 6.72 11.34
C ILE A 147 14.32 5.65 11.72
N GLU A 148 14.87 5.70 12.94
CA GLU A 148 15.81 4.68 13.43
C GLU A 148 15.18 3.29 13.45
N TRP A 149 13.92 3.17 13.91
CA TRP A 149 13.16 1.92 13.84
C TRP A 149 12.99 1.45 12.39
N ALA A 150 12.54 2.34 11.49
CA ALA A 150 12.35 1.98 10.08
C ALA A 150 13.65 1.51 9.42
N VAL A 151 14.77 2.18 9.70
CA VAL A 151 16.11 1.79 9.21
C VAL A 151 16.49 0.41 9.73
N LYS A 152 16.25 0.13 11.01
CA LYS A 152 16.55 -1.18 11.62
C LYS A 152 15.74 -2.29 10.95
N GLU A 153 14.44 -2.09 10.77
CA GLU A 153 13.55 -3.07 10.15
C GLU A 153 13.89 -3.30 8.66
N LEU A 154 14.16 -2.25 7.89
CA LEU A 154 14.60 -2.37 6.49
C LEU A 154 15.93 -3.13 6.36
N ARG A 155 16.87 -2.91 7.29
CA ARG A 155 18.13 -3.68 7.35
C ARG A 155 17.91 -5.13 7.78
N ALA A 156 16.94 -5.40 8.65
CA ALA A 156 16.58 -6.77 9.04
C ALA A 156 15.97 -7.57 7.87
N LEU A 157 15.34 -6.88 6.91
CA LEU A 157 14.93 -7.45 5.62
C LEU A 157 16.10 -7.67 4.63
N GLY A 158 17.32 -7.29 4.99
CA GLY A 158 18.50 -7.42 4.15
C GLY A 158 18.67 -6.33 3.09
N LEU A 159 17.87 -5.24 3.18
CA LEU A 159 17.81 -4.23 2.13
C LEU A 159 19.00 -3.26 2.18
N SER A 160 19.52 -2.94 1.00
CA SER A 160 20.50 -1.88 0.81
C SER A 160 19.85 -0.61 0.26
N PHE A 161 19.93 0.50 1.00
CA PHE A 161 19.37 1.79 0.60
C PHE A 161 20.26 2.94 1.05
N LYS A 162 20.17 4.09 0.37
CA LYS A 162 20.99 5.28 0.68
C LYS A 162 20.21 6.40 1.34
N LYS A 163 18.90 6.47 1.10
CA LYS A 163 18.08 7.60 1.54
C LYS A 163 16.73 7.09 2.04
N ILE A 164 16.35 7.60 3.20
CA ILE A 164 15.04 7.41 3.81
C ILE A 164 14.53 8.79 4.21
N LEU A 165 13.25 9.07 3.94
CA LEU A 165 12.61 10.32 4.33
C LEU A 165 11.28 10.00 4.99
N CYS A 166 11.14 10.38 6.25
CA CYS A 166 9.85 10.44 6.92
C CYS A 166 9.09 11.67 6.42
N GLY A 167 7.80 11.53 6.25
CA GLY A 167 6.92 12.62 5.84
C GLY A 167 5.78 12.84 6.83
N LYS A 168 4.62 13.19 6.30
CA LYS A 168 3.45 13.55 7.11
C LYS A 168 2.99 12.39 7.99
N SER A 169 2.63 12.70 9.23
CA SER A 169 1.86 11.81 10.08
C SER A 169 0.37 11.88 9.76
N CYS A 170 -0.35 10.77 9.96
CA CYS A 170 -1.78 10.65 9.75
C CYS A 170 -2.35 9.64 10.75
N LEU A 171 -3.58 9.86 11.19
CA LEU A 171 -4.34 8.90 11.99
C LEU A 171 -5.29 8.14 11.08
N LEU A 172 -5.36 6.82 11.26
CA LEU A 172 -6.36 5.96 10.64
C LEU A 172 -7.33 5.43 11.69
N ASP A 173 -8.62 5.55 11.43
CA ASP A 173 -9.67 5.02 12.27
C ASP A 173 -9.63 3.49 12.28
N THR A 174 -9.79 2.91 13.46
CA THR A 174 -9.88 1.46 13.68
C THR A 174 -11.09 1.15 14.57
N ASN A 175 -11.36 -0.14 14.84
CA ASN A 175 -12.35 -0.53 15.85
C ASN A 175 -11.90 -0.29 17.30
N HIS A 176 -10.63 0.07 17.52
CA HIS A 176 -10.06 0.32 18.83
C HIS A 176 -9.67 1.80 18.94
N ALA A 177 -8.38 2.10 19.04
CA ALA A 177 -7.85 3.45 19.03
C ALA A 177 -7.44 3.85 17.61
N PRO A 178 -7.45 5.15 17.27
CA PRO A 178 -6.85 5.64 16.03
C PRO A 178 -5.39 5.15 15.92
N LEU A 179 -5.05 4.62 14.76
CA LEU A 179 -3.72 4.13 14.44
C LEU A 179 -2.85 5.27 13.92
N GLU A 180 -1.79 5.61 14.64
CA GLU A 180 -0.80 6.57 14.17
C GLU A 180 0.07 5.96 13.06
N THR A 181 0.25 6.73 11.98
CA THR A 181 1.03 6.32 10.82
C THR A 181 1.87 7.47 10.30
N HIS A 182 2.99 7.13 9.66
CA HIS A 182 3.82 8.10 8.95
C HIS A 182 3.99 7.69 7.50
N SER A 183 4.03 8.67 6.60
CA SER A 183 4.48 8.39 5.23
C SER A 183 5.99 8.20 5.19
N LEU A 184 6.48 7.27 4.38
CA LEU A 184 7.89 6.94 4.29
C LEU A 184 8.31 6.77 2.84
N LEU A 185 9.39 7.46 2.45
CA LEU A 185 10.05 7.29 1.16
C LEU A 185 11.39 6.58 1.36
N VAL A 186 11.65 5.56 0.55
CA VAL A 186 12.91 4.83 0.52
C VAL A 186 13.47 4.90 -0.90
N ALA A 187 14.74 5.30 -1.00
CA ALA A 187 15.37 5.73 -2.24
C ALA A 187 16.74 5.09 -2.44
N ASN A 188 17.11 4.96 -3.72
CA ASN A 188 18.34 4.31 -4.18
C ASN A 188 18.43 2.84 -3.76
N LEU A 189 17.32 2.13 -3.95
CA LEU A 189 17.24 0.67 -3.84
C LEU A 189 17.70 0.02 -5.14
N SER A 190 18.30 -1.17 -5.07
CA SER A 190 18.38 -2.04 -6.25
C SER A 190 16.98 -2.51 -6.67
N PHE A 191 16.80 -2.99 -7.91
CA PHE A 191 15.51 -3.55 -8.31
C PHE A 191 15.09 -4.76 -7.46
N GLU A 192 16.05 -5.58 -7.00
CA GLU A 192 15.80 -6.71 -6.12
C GLU A 192 15.33 -6.26 -4.73
N ASP A 193 16.01 -5.28 -4.13
CA ASP A 193 15.63 -4.72 -2.83
C ASP A 193 14.26 -4.02 -2.91
N ALA A 194 14.00 -3.29 -3.99
CA ALA A 194 12.71 -2.64 -4.19
C ALA A 194 11.57 -3.63 -4.36
N VAL A 195 11.79 -4.76 -5.05
CA VAL A 195 10.78 -5.80 -5.11
C VAL A 195 10.60 -6.45 -3.74
N THR A 196 11.68 -6.79 -3.04
CA THR A 196 11.63 -7.38 -1.69
C THR A 196 10.84 -6.50 -0.72
N LEU A 197 11.05 -5.18 -0.75
CA LEU A 197 10.30 -4.23 0.07
C LEU A 197 8.82 -4.14 -0.33
N GLN A 198 8.51 -4.21 -1.63
CA GLN A 198 7.12 -4.28 -2.09
C GLN A 198 6.42 -5.58 -1.63
N GLU A 199 7.12 -6.71 -1.64
CA GLU A 199 6.58 -8.00 -1.20
C GLU A 199 6.34 -8.07 0.31
N SER A 200 7.29 -7.56 1.11
CA SER A 200 7.29 -7.71 2.57
C SER A 200 6.58 -6.56 3.29
N GLY A 201 6.65 -5.36 2.71
CA GLY A 201 6.22 -4.13 3.37
C GLY A 201 7.05 -3.79 4.61
N LEU A 202 6.54 -2.88 5.44
CA LEU A 202 7.17 -2.45 6.69
C LEU A 202 6.12 -2.25 7.78
N GLY A 203 6.34 -2.85 8.96
CA GLY A 203 5.41 -2.73 10.09
C GLY A 203 4.11 -3.56 9.96
N PRO A 204 3.19 -3.41 10.92
CA PRO A 204 1.92 -4.14 10.96
C PRO A 204 0.83 -3.51 10.08
N HIS A 205 -0.39 -4.09 10.12
CA HIS A 205 -1.62 -3.56 9.52
C HIS A 205 -1.63 -3.40 7.99
N ARG A 206 -0.92 -4.27 7.24
CA ARG A 206 -0.94 -4.29 5.76
C ARG A 206 -2.32 -4.50 5.15
N SER A 207 -3.18 -5.28 5.79
CA SER A 207 -4.57 -5.44 5.37
C SER A 207 -5.40 -4.15 5.51
N MET A 208 -4.94 -3.19 6.30
CA MET A 208 -5.48 -1.81 6.37
C MET A 208 -4.67 -0.81 5.53
N GLY A 209 -3.74 -1.29 4.70
CA GLY A 209 -2.93 -0.46 3.82
C GLY A 209 -1.74 0.24 4.45
N CYS A 210 -1.36 -0.15 5.67
CA CYS A 210 -0.11 0.28 6.29
C CYS A 210 1.07 -0.54 5.73
N GLY A 211 2.26 0.06 5.65
CA GLY A 211 3.47 -0.63 5.24
C GLY A 211 3.54 -1.02 3.77
N LEU A 212 2.60 -0.62 2.93
CA LEU A 212 2.56 -0.99 1.51
C LEU A 212 3.29 0.03 0.66
N PHE A 213 4.44 -0.38 0.12
CA PHE A 213 5.23 0.45 -0.77
C PHE A 213 4.74 0.37 -2.21
N ILE A 214 4.65 1.53 -2.85
CA ILE A 214 4.34 1.68 -4.27
C ILE A 214 5.46 2.43 -4.99
N PRO A 215 5.71 2.13 -6.27
CA PRO A 215 6.61 2.92 -7.10
C PRO A 215 6.14 4.37 -7.19
N GLN A 216 6.97 5.28 -6.71
CA GLN A 216 6.75 6.70 -6.94
C GLN A 216 7.40 7.07 -8.26
N LYS A 217 6.71 7.82 -9.11
CA LYS A 217 7.38 8.43 -10.27
C LYS A 217 8.42 9.40 -9.73
N SER A 218 9.70 9.16 -10.03
CA SER A 218 10.75 10.16 -9.87
C SER A 218 10.31 11.41 -10.62
N PHE A 219 10.34 12.56 -9.94
CA PHE A 219 10.11 13.87 -10.56
C PHE A 219 11.25 14.21 -11.51
#